data_AF-W6TW72-F1
#
_entry.id   AF-W6TW72-F1
#
_cell.length_a   1.000
_cell.length_b   1.000
_cell.length_c   1.000
_cell.angle_alpha   90.00
_cell.angle_beta   90.00
_cell.angle_gamma   90.00
#
_symmetry.space_group_name_H-M   'P 1'
#
loop_
_entity.id
_entity.type
_entity.pdbx_description
1 polymer ?
#
loop_
_entity_poly.entity_id
_entity_poly.type
_entity_poly.pdbx_seq_one_letter_code
_entity_poly.pdbx_strand_id
1 'polypeptide(L)' 'MGLDIVYIDGQTPLDEEEKEGLLIPAIATREELDKALT' A
#
# COMPACT_ATOMS: atom_id res chain seq x y z
N MET A 1 -18.66 7.32 9.33
CA MET A 1 -19.24 7.70 8.03
C MET A 1 -18.31 7.13 6.99
N GLY A 2 -18.75 6.13 6.23
CA GLY A 2 -17.88 5.41 5.28
C GLY A 2 -17.78 6.15 3.96
N LEU A 3 -16.59 6.18 3.37
CA LEU A 3 -16.42 6.57 1.97
C LEU A 3 -16.85 5.38 1.10
N ASP A 4 -17.76 5.60 0.17
CA ASP A 4 -18.10 4.60 -0.84
C ASP A 4 -16.92 4.49 -1.82
N ILE A 5 -16.27 3.33 -1.84
CA ILE A 5 -15.17 3.07 -2.77
C ILE A 5 -15.78 2.78 -4.13
N VAL A 6 -15.65 3.73 -5.05
CA VAL A 6 -16.04 3.56 -6.45
C VAL A 6 -14.78 3.27 -7.26
N TYR A 7 -14.70 2.06 -7.81
CA TYR A 7 -13.65 1.69 -8.73
C TYR A 7 -13.89 2.31 -10.10
N ILE A 8 -12.84 2.82 -10.74
CA ILE A 8 -12.87 3.31 -12.12
C ILE A 8 -12.30 2.26 -13.08
N ASP A 9 -12.61 2.41 -14.38
CA ASP A 9 -12.13 1.49 -15.41
C ASP A 9 -10.61 1.33 -15.37
N GLY A 10 -10.16 0.06 -15.40
CA GLY A 10 -8.74 -0.30 -15.31
C GLY A 10 -8.24 -0.57 -13.89
N GLN A 11 -9.07 -0.42 -12.85
CA GLN A 11 -8.71 -0.83 -11.48
C GLN A 11 -9.12 -2.27 -11.18
N THR A 12 -8.25 -2.97 -10.45
CA THR A 12 -8.54 -4.28 -9.89
C THR A 12 -8.89 -4.10 -8.41
N PRO A 13 -10.09 -4.50 -7.95
CA PRO A 13 -10.40 -4.58 -6.53
C PRO A 13 -9.45 -5.56 -5.86
N LEU A 14 -8.88 -5.15 -4.73
CA LEU A 14 -7.97 -5.99 -3.94
C LEU A 14 -8.70 -6.50 -2.69
N ASP A 15 -8.52 -7.77 -2.38
CA ASP A 15 -8.92 -8.33 -1.09
C ASP A 15 -7.92 -7.96 0.03
N GLU A 16 -8.22 -8.35 1.26
CA GLU A 16 -7.40 -7.98 2.42
C GLU A 16 -6.02 -8.68 2.42
N GLU A 17 -5.92 -9.88 1.85
CA GLU A 17 -4.66 -10.62 1.76
C GLU A 17 -3.74 -9.98 0.71
N GLU A 18 -4.30 -9.63 -0.44
CA GLU A 18 -3.61 -8.90 -1.50
C GLU A 18 -3.13 -7.53 -1.02
N LYS A 19 -3.95 -6.81 -0.24
CA LYS A 19 -3.54 -5.53 0.37
C LYS A 19 -2.37 -5.69 1.31
N GLU A 20 -2.41 -6.69 2.19
CA GLU A 20 -1.33 -6.97 3.15
C GLU A 20 -0.01 -7.26 2.42
N GLY A 21 -0.06 -8.05 1.34
CA GLY A 21 1.10 -8.35 0.50
C GLY A 21 1.68 -7.14 -0.25
N LEU A 22 0.90 -6.06 -0.40
CA LEU A 22 1.31 -4.82 -1.04
C LEU A 22 1.75 -3.72 -0.06
N LEU A 23 1.66 -3.97 1.26
CA LEU A 23 2.11 -3.01 2.25
C LEU A 23 3.64 -2.85 2.18
N ILE A 24 4.07 -1.67 1.73
CA ILE A 24 5.47 -1.27 1.84
C ILE A 24 5.65 -0.67 3.24
N PRO A 25 6.71 -1.05 3.99
CA PRO A 25 6.99 -0.45 5.28
C PRO A 25 7.08 1.07 5.14
N ALA A 26 6.39 1.78 6.03
CA ALA A 26 6.51 3.23 6.09
C ALA A 26 7.92 3.59 6.55
N ILE A 27 8.64 4.29 5.69
CA ILE A 27 10.01 4.75 5.95
C ILE A 27 9.91 6.20 6.41
N ALA A 28 10.13 6.42 7.71
CA ALA A 28 10.02 7.75 8.32
C ALA A 28 11.33 8.53 8.23
N THR A 29 12.46 7.84 8.08
CA THR A 29 13.79 8.45 8.05
C THR A 29 14.62 8.02 6.86
N ARG A 30 15.58 8.87 6.46
CA ARG A 30 16.54 8.53 5.39
C ARG A 30 17.37 7.30 5.75
N GLU A 31 17.72 7.11 7.01
CA GLU A 31 18.50 5.96 7.47
C GLU A 31 17.72 4.64 7.30
N GLU A 32 16.42 4.63 7.57
CA GLU A 32 15.54 3.49 7.29
C GLU A 32 15.43 3.20 5.80
N LEU A 33 15.39 4.24 4.96
CA LEU A 33 15.37 4.11 3.50
C LEU A 33 16.62 3.38 3.01
N ASP A 34 17.78 3.83 3.46
CA ASP A 34 19.06 3.29 3.02
C ASP A 34 19.22 1.83 3.47
N LYS A 35 18.71 1.45 4.67
CA LYS A 35 18.68 0.05 5.14
C LYS A 35 17.75 -0.85 4.33
N ALA A 36 16.62 -0.34 3.86
CA ALA A 36 15.69 -1.12 3.03
C ALA A 36 16.23 -1.40 1.62
N LEU A 37 17.23 -0.64 1.17
CA LEU A 37 17.85 -0.74 -0.15
C LEU A 37 19.17 -1.53 -0.15
N THR A 38 19.54 -2.18 0.95
CA THR A 38 20.79 -2.94 1.13
C THR A 38 20.53 -4.37 1.58
#